data_AF-A0A8J7FB02-F1
#
_entry.id   AF-A0A8J7FB02-F1
#
_cell.length_a   1.000
_cell.length_b   1.000
_cell.length_c   1.000
_cell.angle_alpha   90.00
_cell.angle_beta   90.00
_cell.angle_gamma   90.00
#
_symmetry.space_group_name_H-M   'P 1'
#
loop_
_entity.id
_entity.type
_entity.pdbx_description
1 polymer ?
#
loop_
_entity_poly.entity_id
_entity_poly.type
_entity_poly.pdbx_seq_one_letter_code
_entity_poly.pdbx_strand_id
1 'polypeptide(L)'
;MTTPAAIQTSLRGDNALPLRPASQVMDLERLGALHQSRLSFMRTLVRRIMRERWQIEPARFELDNDGYGTVVYEVHAPHGLFSFVLFSDYLSPEERNDRVIATKWDLTMALVEGSVDDIYLEKLRQNVPKQEAGRVDARVFVLSRANRSARNFDYVVDQLSQGEQPDVEKIAKVGYLYRTTAVYGSGKLGMADWEKVRTKHKDFARPFAGEMFVCLMLRNFSLTQAEHIARHKSPETFQPMDADIKRYFGIGNSTGLGMAPYLVNHPLLINQWIEMRELALARIRVLGNINNRTRQGLDELIERCALHTAETITEDEWQTNNNQLVLKDLDALKAYIDSDFNDWNALLNWSEEHCSVQGQEMLVSIMLELYPELVDDLEEYHSAEEFLDLDPLMPLQTLKSVIETRYDWALDIDFDAEGARETCWYRSEEKMEPRLGSVADAEAKNKQMALGVGYAVRKCYDQLSEYMQEHPDHTTARFMVARPKMRGIVRRIQSMNRCIYGDIQANLLDRNILPMHLLRCKLAFFGVSKFDPRSRLWVRNTMFQGAPLLEDIGQTFNDDWFMPLSPKQ
;
A
#
# COMPACT_ATOMS: atom_id res chain seq x y z
N MET A 1 9.28 20.10 15.67
CA MET A 1 9.00 19.76 14.27
C MET A 1 10.26 19.20 13.66
N THR A 2 10.23 17.94 13.20
CA THR A 2 11.33 17.37 12.41
C THR A 2 11.53 18.17 11.13
N THR A 3 12.77 18.52 10.82
CA THR A 3 13.16 19.22 9.58
C THR A 3 13.87 18.25 8.63
N PRO A 4 13.90 18.51 7.30
CA PRO A 4 14.70 17.70 6.37
C PRO A 4 16.17 17.56 6.79
N ALA A 5 16.76 18.62 7.34
CA ALA A 5 18.14 18.61 7.82
C ALA A 5 18.33 17.69 9.04
N ALA A 6 17.36 17.67 9.97
CA ALA A 6 17.37 16.77 11.11
C ALA A 6 17.22 15.31 10.68
N ILE A 7 16.37 15.02 9.68
CA ILE A 7 16.25 13.69 9.07
C ILE A 7 17.58 13.26 8.48
N GLN A 8 18.17 14.09 7.60
CA GLN A 8 19.46 13.78 6.96
C GLN A 8 20.56 13.47 7.98
N THR A 9 20.65 14.26 9.05
CA THR A 9 21.62 14.05 10.14
C THR A 9 21.36 12.75 10.91
N SER A 10 20.10 12.35 11.05
CA SER A 10 19.72 11.08 11.70
C SER A 10 19.95 9.86 10.80
N LEU A 11 20.01 10.04 9.49
CA LEU A 11 20.20 8.95 8.53
C LEU A 11 21.68 8.69 8.25
N ARG A 12 22.55 9.73 8.29
CA ARG A 12 23.96 9.65 7.89
C ARG A 12 24.86 10.61 8.68
N GLY A 13 26.14 10.26 8.75
CA GLY A 13 27.17 11.05 9.42
C GLY A 13 27.34 10.66 10.89
N ASP A 14 28.04 11.51 11.66
CA ASP A 14 28.47 11.19 13.03
C ASP A 14 27.31 11.04 14.04
N ASN A 15 26.14 11.57 13.70
CA ASN A 15 24.93 11.51 14.53
C ASN A 15 23.87 10.56 13.95
N ALA A 16 24.25 9.68 13.03
CA ALA A 16 23.32 8.73 12.42
C ALA A 16 22.75 7.79 13.50
N LEU A 17 21.44 7.58 13.45
CA LEU A 17 20.74 6.61 14.28
C LEU A 17 21.03 5.19 13.76
N PRO A 18 20.93 4.17 14.62
CA PRO A 18 21.21 2.79 14.24
C PRO A 18 20.07 2.26 13.35
N LEU A 19 20.17 2.47 12.05
CA LEU A 19 19.28 1.88 11.07
C LEU A 19 19.65 0.40 10.84
N ARG A 20 18.66 -0.45 10.52
CA ARG A 20 18.94 -1.84 10.12
C ARG A 20 19.62 -1.88 8.75
N PRO A 21 20.56 -2.80 8.50
CA PRO A 21 21.28 -2.85 7.24
C PRO A 21 20.34 -3.14 6.05
N ALA A 22 20.66 -2.59 4.88
CA ALA A 22 19.86 -2.78 3.67
C ALA A 22 19.75 -4.26 3.26
N SER A 23 20.79 -5.06 3.49
CA SER A 23 20.78 -6.51 3.25
C SER A 23 19.76 -7.27 4.10
N GLN A 24 19.40 -6.73 5.26
CA GLN A 24 18.31 -7.27 6.07
C GLN A 24 16.97 -6.72 5.60
N VAL A 25 16.82 -5.40 5.48
CA VAL A 25 15.53 -4.72 5.25
C VAL A 25 15.00 -4.91 3.84
N MET A 26 15.87 -4.87 2.84
CA MET A 26 15.51 -4.95 1.42
C MET A 26 15.52 -6.36 0.87
N ASP A 27 15.70 -7.36 1.73
CA ASP A 27 15.40 -8.75 1.41
C ASP A 27 13.93 -8.91 1.01
N LEU A 28 13.67 -9.72 0.00
CA LEU A 28 12.33 -9.86 -0.56
C LEU A 28 11.36 -10.49 0.43
N GLU A 29 11.77 -11.52 1.17
CA GLU A 29 10.89 -12.20 2.13
C GLU A 29 10.49 -11.23 3.25
N ARG A 30 11.47 -10.47 3.79
CA ARG A 30 11.23 -9.45 4.81
C ARG A 30 10.32 -8.32 4.34
N LEU A 31 10.52 -7.80 3.13
CA LEU A 31 9.60 -6.81 2.56
C LEU A 31 8.17 -7.36 2.46
N GLY A 32 8.03 -8.65 2.14
CA GLY A 32 6.73 -9.31 2.12
C GLY A 32 6.14 -9.63 3.50
N ALA A 33 6.91 -9.48 4.57
CA ALA A 33 6.51 -9.69 5.94
C ALA A 33 6.05 -8.41 6.65
N LEU A 34 6.16 -7.24 6.00
CA LEU A 34 5.72 -5.97 6.55
C LEU A 34 4.22 -5.98 6.87
N HIS A 35 3.86 -5.33 7.98
CA HIS A 35 2.48 -5.08 8.39
C HIS A 35 2.15 -3.58 8.27
N GLN A 36 0.87 -3.23 8.34
CA GLN A 36 0.47 -1.83 8.46
C GLN A 36 1.14 -1.15 9.66
N SER A 37 1.24 0.17 9.62
CA SER A 37 1.77 0.99 10.71
C SER A 37 1.13 2.37 10.71
N ARG A 38 1.49 3.20 11.68
CA ARG A 38 1.13 4.62 11.72
C ARG A 38 1.52 5.42 10.46
N LEU A 39 2.49 4.94 9.68
CA LEU A 39 2.95 5.55 8.43
C LEU A 39 2.17 5.08 7.20
N SER A 40 1.27 4.10 7.34
CA SER A 40 0.47 3.61 6.22
C SER A 40 -0.48 4.69 5.66
N PHE A 41 -0.67 4.73 4.35
CA PHE A 41 -1.38 5.80 3.66
C PHE A 41 -2.83 5.96 4.11
N MET A 42 -3.55 4.86 4.37
CA MET A 42 -4.89 4.92 4.96
C MET A 42 -4.88 5.56 6.36
N ARG A 43 -3.90 5.22 7.21
CA ARG A 43 -3.75 5.77 8.58
C ARG A 43 -3.45 7.26 8.53
N THR A 44 -2.45 7.66 7.74
CA THR A 44 -2.04 9.05 7.60
C THR A 44 -3.16 9.92 7.01
N LEU A 45 -3.93 9.41 6.03
CA LEU A 45 -5.09 10.11 5.48
C LEU A 45 -6.19 10.31 6.53
N VAL A 46 -6.60 9.23 7.22
CA VAL A 46 -7.67 9.31 8.24
C VAL A 46 -7.24 10.23 9.37
N ARG A 47 -6.02 10.10 9.87
CA ARG A 47 -5.48 10.99 10.91
C ARG A 47 -5.54 12.45 10.49
N ARG A 48 -5.19 12.74 9.24
CA ARG A 48 -5.29 14.08 8.68
C ARG A 48 -6.73 14.58 8.65
N ILE A 49 -7.66 13.82 8.09
CA ILE A 49 -9.10 14.15 8.01
C ILE A 49 -9.66 14.46 9.41
N MET A 50 -9.37 13.61 10.40
CA MET A 50 -9.87 13.75 11.77
C MET A 50 -9.25 14.97 12.47
N ARG A 51 -7.93 15.18 12.34
CA ARG A 51 -7.22 16.32 12.95
C ARG A 51 -7.66 17.65 12.36
N GLU A 52 -7.84 17.69 11.04
CA GLU A 52 -8.22 18.90 10.30
C GLU A 52 -9.74 19.11 10.23
N ARG A 53 -10.53 18.14 10.71
CA ARG A 53 -12.00 18.20 10.78
C ARG A 53 -12.66 18.54 9.44
N TRP A 54 -12.27 17.82 8.40
CA TRP A 54 -12.85 18.01 7.06
C TRP A 54 -14.38 17.89 7.12
N GLN A 55 -15.10 18.75 6.40
CA GLN A 55 -16.56 18.65 6.31
C GLN A 55 -16.90 17.86 5.05
N ILE A 56 -17.62 16.76 5.20
CA ILE A 56 -17.97 15.85 4.10
C ILE A 56 -19.48 15.63 4.16
N GLU A 57 -20.20 16.26 3.24
CA GLU A 57 -21.66 16.33 3.30
C GLU A 57 -22.29 15.98 1.94
N PRO A 58 -23.44 15.30 1.91
CA PRO A 58 -24.15 15.04 0.67
C PRO A 58 -24.78 16.35 0.14
N ALA A 59 -24.25 16.86 -0.98
CA ALA A 59 -24.85 17.98 -1.71
C ALA A 59 -25.97 17.52 -2.66
N ARG A 60 -25.93 16.25 -3.08
CA ARG A 60 -26.99 15.58 -3.85
C ARG A 60 -27.13 14.14 -3.38
N PHE A 61 -28.36 13.71 -3.10
CA PHE A 61 -28.66 12.34 -2.71
C PHE A 61 -29.93 11.87 -3.43
N GLU A 62 -29.77 11.47 -4.69
CA GLU A 62 -30.86 11.07 -5.58
C GLU A 62 -30.82 9.56 -5.81
N LEU A 63 -31.05 8.78 -4.74
CA LEU A 63 -31.24 7.34 -4.83
C LEU A 63 -32.73 7.00 -4.83
N ASP A 64 -33.14 6.06 -5.67
CA ASP A 64 -34.44 5.41 -5.57
C ASP A 64 -34.51 4.45 -4.38
N ASN A 65 -35.67 3.81 -4.18
CA ASN A 65 -35.89 2.89 -3.05
C ASN A 65 -34.98 1.65 -3.09
N ASP A 66 -34.48 1.26 -4.26
CA ASP A 66 -33.58 0.12 -4.46
C ASP A 66 -32.10 0.54 -4.40
N GLY A 67 -31.84 1.82 -4.12
CA GLY A 67 -30.51 2.38 -3.94
C GLY A 67 -29.78 2.70 -5.25
N TYR A 68 -30.48 2.84 -6.37
CA TYR A 68 -29.91 3.25 -7.66
C TYR A 68 -30.11 4.74 -7.89
N GLY A 69 -29.16 5.38 -8.57
CA GLY A 69 -29.19 6.80 -8.88
C GLY A 69 -27.86 7.51 -8.69
N THR A 70 -27.90 8.79 -8.36
CA THR A 70 -26.71 9.66 -8.30
C THR A 70 -26.53 10.27 -6.90
N VAL A 71 -25.30 10.19 -6.38
CA VAL A 71 -24.93 10.86 -5.12
C VAL A 71 -23.69 11.72 -5.36
N VAL A 72 -23.70 12.93 -4.79
CA VAL A 72 -22.56 13.85 -4.80
C VAL A 72 -22.31 14.31 -3.38
N TYR A 73 -21.11 14.03 -2.86
CA TYR A 73 -20.63 14.62 -1.62
C TYR A 73 -19.75 15.83 -1.91
N GLU A 74 -20.00 16.94 -1.23
CA GLU A 74 -19.04 18.05 -1.15
C GLU A 74 -18.06 17.79 0.00
N VAL A 75 -16.78 17.98 -0.28
CA VAL A 75 -15.66 17.73 0.61
C VAL A 75 -14.91 19.03 0.81
N HIS A 76 -15.17 19.70 1.94
CA HIS A 76 -14.47 20.89 2.35
C HIS A 76 -13.25 20.50 3.20
N ALA A 77 -12.10 20.46 2.55
CA ALA A 77 -10.80 20.32 3.21
C ALA A 77 -10.21 21.72 3.49
N PRO A 78 -9.17 21.83 4.35
CA PRO A 78 -8.60 23.13 4.72
C PRO A 78 -8.10 23.99 3.57
N HIS A 79 -7.66 23.38 2.45
CA HIS A 79 -7.06 24.10 1.33
C HIS A 79 -7.84 23.98 0.02
N GLY A 80 -9.00 23.32 0.02
CA GLY A 80 -9.77 23.11 -1.21
C GLY A 80 -11.17 22.55 -1.00
N LEU A 81 -12.02 22.80 -1.99
CA LEU A 81 -13.30 22.14 -2.17
C LEU A 81 -13.14 21.03 -3.21
N PHE A 82 -13.68 19.87 -2.92
CA PHE A 82 -13.72 18.73 -3.83
C PHE A 82 -15.13 18.14 -3.85
N SER A 83 -15.45 17.41 -4.92
CA SER A 83 -16.70 16.65 -5.03
C SER A 83 -16.39 15.18 -5.22
N PHE A 84 -17.04 14.32 -4.45
CA PHE A 84 -17.03 12.87 -4.68
C PHE A 84 -18.36 12.46 -5.31
N VAL A 85 -18.31 12.07 -6.58
CA VAL A 85 -19.47 11.74 -7.41
C VAL A 85 -19.60 10.23 -7.53
N LEU A 86 -20.80 9.71 -7.32
CA LEU A 86 -21.16 8.29 -7.41
C LEU A 86 -22.35 8.10 -8.36
N PHE A 87 -22.20 7.14 -9.27
CA PHE A 87 -23.30 6.61 -10.08
C PHE A 87 -23.55 5.16 -9.63
N SER A 88 -24.76 4.91 -9.13
CA SER A 88 -25.24 3.60 -8.68
C SER A 88 -26.25 3.07 -9.68
N ASP A 89 -25.89 2.00 -10.38
CA ASP A 89 -26.69 1.43 -11.45
C ASP A 89 -27.08 -0.01 -11.10
N TYR A 90 -28.27 -0.43 -11.53
CA TYR A 90 -28.64 -1.83 -11.47
C TYR A 90 -27.75 -2.65 -12.41
N LEU A 91 -27.13 -3.68 -11.86
CA LEU A 91 -26.40 -4.69 -12.62
C LEU A 91 -26.99 -6.06 -12.30
N SER A 92 -27.32 -6.86 -13.32
CA SER A 92 -27.87 -8.19 -13.08
C SER A 92 -26.81 -9.14 -12.49
N PRO A 93 -27.19 -10.16 -11.70
CA PRO A 93 -26.25 -11.12 -11.14
C PRO A 93 -25.35 -11.80 -12.19
N GLU A 94 -25.87 -12.05 -13.40
CA GLU A 94 -25.14 -12.70 -14.50
C GLU A 94 -24.11 -11.77 -15.15
N GLU A 95 -24.33 -10.46 -15.08
CA GLU A 95 -23.41 -9.44 -15.59
C GLU A 95 -22.34 -9.03 -14.55
N ARG A 96 -22.55 -9.34 -13.26
CA ARG A 96 -21.58 -9.04 -12.19
C ARG A 96 -20.31 -9.88 -12.33
N ASN A 97 -19.23 -9.20 -12.67
CA ASN A 97 -17.91 -9.80 -12.78
C ASN A 97 -16.88 -8.99 -11.99
N ASP A 98 -16.27 -9.62 -10.99
CA ASP A 98 -15.27 -8.99 -10.10
C ASP A 98 -13.87 -8.86 -10.72
N ARG A 99 -13.75 -9.09 -12.03
CA ARG A 99 -12.51 -8.90 -12.77
C ARG A 99 -12.40 -7.46 -13.24
N VAL A 100 -11.17 -6.96 -13.28
CA VAL A 100 -10.82 -5.64 -13.85
C VAL A 100 -11.28 -5.51 -15.32
N ILE A 101 -11.49 -6.62 -16.03
CA ILE A 101 -11.93 -6.65 -17.43
C ILE A 101 -13.44 -6.60 -17.63
N ALA A 102 -14.24 -6.47 -16.56
CA ALA A 102 -15.67 -6.27 -16.71
C ALA A 102 -15.93 -4.99 -17.52
N THR A 103 -17.13 -4.85 -18.08
CA THR A 103 -17.56 -3.64 -18.81
C THR A 103 -18.68 -2.89 -18.10
N LYS A 104 -19.19 -3.44 -16.99
CA LYS A 104 -20.26 -2.90 -16.16
C LYS A 104 -19.96 -3.20 -14.70
N TRP A 105 -20.43 -2.31 -13.82
CA TRP A 105 -20.26 -2.38 -12.37
C TRP A 105 -21.49 -1.81 -11.68
N ASP A 106 -21.77 -2.24 -10.45
CA ASP A 106 -22.86 -1.66 -9.64
C ASP A 106 -22.58 -0.19 -9.29
N LEU A 107 -21.30 0.19 -9.16
CA LEU A 107 -20.88 1.57 -8.90
C LEU A 107 -19.74 2.02 -9.80
N THR A 108 -19.84 3.26 -10.26
CA THR A 108 -18.69 4.02 -10.77
C THR A 108 -18.60 5.37 -10.09
N MET A 109 -17.36 5.83 -9.83
CA MET A 109 -17.13 6.98 -8.97
C MET A 109 -15.96 7.84 -9.42
N ALA A 110 -16.02 9.13 -9.10
CA ALA A 110 -14.99 10.12 -9.42
C ALA A 110 -14.75 11.06 -8.24
N LEU A 111 -13.48 11.32 -7.91
CA LEU A 111 -13.06 12.45 -7.07
C LEU A 111 -12.69 13.62 -7.96
N VAL A 112 -13.31 14.78 -7.73
CA VAL A 112 -13.26 15.95 -8.62
C VAL A 112 -12.84 17.19 -7.85
N GLU A 113 -12.00 18.02 -8.45
CA GLU A 113 -11.68 19.37 -8.00
C GLU A 113 -12.88 20.32 -8.11
N GLY A 114 -13.21 20.98 -7.01
CA GLY A 114 -14.29 21.97 -6.91
C GLY A 114 -15.68 21.34 -6.84
N SER A 115 -16.70 22.21 -6.94
CA SER A 115 -18.10 21.81 -7.03
C SER A 115 -18.46 21.25 -8.40
N VAL A 116 -19.49 20.40 -8.44
CA VAL A 116 -20.00 19.78 -9.68
C VAL A 116 -21.40 20.33 -9.96
N ASP A 117 -21.52 21.14 -11.02
CA ASP A 117 -22.81 21.59 -11.54
C ASP A 117 -23.50 20.52 -12.40
N ASP A 118 -24.76 20.74 -12.78
CA ASP A 118 -25.54 19.77 -13.55
C ASP A 118 -24.93 19.46 -14.93
N ILE A 119 -24.33 20.46 -15.58
CA ILE A 119 -23.71 20.30 -16.90
C ILE A 119 -22.49 19.38 -16.79
N TYR A 120 -21.66 19.59 -15.76
CA TYR A 120 -20.49 18.79 -15.53
C TYR A 120 -20.84 17.40 -15.01
N LEU A 121 -21.86 17.27 -14.16
CA LEU A 121 -22.37 15.99 -13.71
C LEU A 121 -22.79 15.10 -14.89
N GLU A 122 -23.47 15.67 -15.88
CA GLU A 122 -23.86 14.93 -17.08
C GLU A 122 -22.64 14.50 -17.92
N LYS A 123 -21.60 15.34 -18.02
CA LYS A 123 -20.34 14.94 -18.67
C LYS A 123 -19.68 13.77 -17.95
N LEU A 124 -19.68 13.78 -16.61
CA LEU A 124 -19.18 12.68 -15.79
C LEU A 124 -20.02 11.43 -16.01
N ARG A 125 -21.35 11.52 -16.00
CA ARG A 125 -22.27 10.41 -16.24
C ARG A 125 -22.01 9.71 -17.58
N GLN A 126 -21.66 10.47 -18.62
CA GLN A 126 -21.37 9.92 -19.95
C GLN A 126 -19.99 9.25 -20.09
N ASN A 127 -19.06 9.51 -19.17
CA ASN A 127 -17.65 9.11 -19.33
C ASN A 127 -17.10 8.24 -18.19
N VAL A 128 -17.49 8.51 -16.95
CA VAL A 128 -17.05 7.77 -15.76
C VAL A 128 -17.41 6.28 -15.85
N PRO A 129 -18.64 5.88 -16.26
CA PRO A 129 -18.98 4.47 -16.43
C PRO A 129 -18.18 3.74 -17.52
N LYS A 130 -17.69 4.46 -18.54
CA LYS A 130 -16.95 3.88 -19.68
C LYS A 130 -15.51 3.47 -19.33
N GLN A 131 -14.96 3.98 -18.22
CA GLN A 131 -13.63 3.64 -17.70
C GLN A 131 -12.54 3.74 -18.79
N GLU A 132 -11.89 2.65 -19.20
CA GLU A 132 -10.82 2.65 -20.20
C GLU A 132 -11.23 3.22 -21.56
N ALA A 133 -12.52 3.11 -21.93
CA ALA A 133 -13.08 3.71 -23.14
C ALA A 133 -13.55 5.16 -22.97
N GLY A 134 -13.69 5.62 -21.72
CA GLY A 134 -14.08 6.98 -21.36
C GLY A 134 -12.90 7.95 -21.29
N ARG A 135 -13.16 9.24 -21.39
CA ARG A 135 -12.18 10.28 -21.12
C ARG A 135 -12.78 11.34 -20.20
N VAL A 136 -11.98 11.75 -19.23
CA VAL A 136 -12.30 12.85 -18.32
C VAL A 136 -11.28 13.97 -18.52
N ASP A 137 -11.32 14.99 -17.67
CA ASP A 137 -10.38 16.10 -17.71
C ASP A 137 -9.59 16.22 -16.41
N ALA A 138 -8.67 17.19 -16.39
CA ALA A 138 -7.74 17.41 -15.31
C ALA A 138 -8.40 17.82 -13.97
N ARG A 139 -9.71 18.10 -13.90
CA ARG A 139 -10.42 18.28 -12.63
C ARG A 139 -10.62 16.95 -11.90
N VAL A 140 -10.68 15.83 -12.61
CA VAL A 140 -10.86 14.51 -12.01
C VAL A 140 -9.52 14.01 -11.49
N PHE A 141 -9.42 13.75 -10.19
CA PHE A 141 -8.19 13.26 -9.55
C PHE A 141 -8.14 11.75 -9.58
N VAL A 142 -9.27 11.11 -9.30
CA VAL A 142 -9.39 9.67 -9.17
C VAL A 142 -10.66 9.17 -9.82
N LEU A 143 -10.57 8.04 -10.51
CA LEU A 143 -11.68 7.24 -11.01
C LEU A 143 -11.65 5.86 -10.37
N SER A 144 -12.79 5.36 -9.94
CA SER A 144 -12.91 4.00 -9.42
C SER A 144 -14.24 3.36 -9.80
N ARG A 145 -14.34 2.06 -9.55
CA ARG A 145 -15.50 1.22 -9.82
C ARG A 145 -15.58 0.07 -8.82
N ALA A 146 -16.77 -0.35 -8.47
CA ALA A 146 -16.99 -1.38 -7.47
C ALA A 146 -18.27 -2.19 -7.71
N ASN A 147 -18.28 -3.42 -7.20
CA ASN A 147 -19.45 -4.29 -7.21
C ASN A 147 -19.93 -4.59 -5.79
N ARG A 148 -21.24 -4.83 -5.65
CA ARG A 148 -21.85 -5.31 -4.41
C ARG A 148 -21.29 -6.69 -4.06
N SER A 149 -21.06 -6.92 -2.76
CA SER A 149 -20.70 -8.23 -2.25
C SER A 149 -21.90 -9.16 -2.31
N ALA A 150 -21.88 -10.13 -3.22
CA ALA A 150 -22.92 -11.16 -3.32
C ALA A 150 -23.08 -12.01 -2.05
N ARG A 151 -22.13 -11.95 -1.11
CA ARG A 151 -22.16 -12.71 0.15
C ARG A 151 -22.82 -11.94 1.30
N ASN A 152 -22.65 -10.62 1.34
CA ASN A 152 -22.99 -9.81 2.50
C ASN A 152 -24.04 -8.73 2.24
N PHE A 153 -24.13 -8.17 1.02
CA PHE A 153 -24.93 -6.96 0.81
C PHE A 153 -26.42 -7.19 1.07
N ASP A 154 -27.04 -8.12 0.36
CA ASP A 154 -28.48 -8.42 0.51
C ASP A 154 -28.80 -8.95 1.91
N TYR A 155 -27.91 -9.79 2.48
CA TYR A 155 -28.05 -10.29 3.84
C TYR A 155 -28.12 -9.15 4.86
N VAL A 156 -27.21 -8.17 4.78
CA VAL A 156 -27.19 -7.05 5.72
C VAL A 156 -28.43 -6.18 5.55
N VAL A 157 -28.84 -5.90 4.31
CA VAL A 157 -30.10 -5.19 4.03
C VAL A 157 -31.29 -5.90 4.67
N ASP A 158 -31.37 -7.22 4.52
CA ASP A 158 -32.46 -8.02 5.07
C ASP A 158 -32.52 -7.96 6.60
N GLN A 159 -31.38 -8.15 7.28
CA GLN A 159 -31.32 -8.10 8.75
C GLN A 159 -31.75 -6.73 9.27
N LEU A 160 -31.18 -5.65 8.73
CA LEU A 160 -31.53 -4.29 9.16
C LEU A 160 -33.01 -3.97 8.87
N SER A 161 -33.56 -4.45 7.76
CA SER A 161 -34.97 -4.25 7.44
C SER A 161 -35.91 -4.97 8.40
N GLN A 162 -35.47 -6.08 9.00
CA GLN A 162 -36.23 -6.83 10.00
C GLN A 162 -36.04 -6.29 11.43
N GLY A 163 -35.20 -5.26 11.60
CA GLY A 163 -34.86 -4.68 12.90
C GLY A 163 -33.79 -5.48 13.66
N GLU A 164 -33.05 -6.33 12.94
CA GLU A 164 -31.98 -7.16 13.47
C GLU A 164 -30.60 -6.61 13.08
N GLN A 165 -29.57 -6.92 13.87
CA GLN A 165 -28.19 -6.64 13.52
C GLN A 165 -27.57 -7.83 12.76
N PRO A 166 -26.72 -7.59 11.74
CA PRO A 166 -26.07 -8.67 11.02
C PRO A 166 -25.08 -9.41 11.91
N ASP A 167 -25.04 -10.73 11.80
CA ASP A 167 -24.16 -11.64 12.56
C ASP A 167 -22.68 -11.37 12.29
N VAL A 168 -21.92 -11.05 13.34
CA VAL A 168 -20.49 -10.76 13.27
C VAL A 168 -19.68 -11.93 12.73
N GLU A 169 -20.02 -13.18 13.04
CA GLU A 169 -19.29 -14.34 12.51
C GLU A 169 -19.41 -14.43 10.98
N LYS A 170 -20.57 -14.05 10.44
CA LYS A 170 -20.78 -13.99 9.00
C LYS A 170 -20.04 -12.83 8.38
N ILE A 171 -20.01 -11.66 9.04
CA ILE A 171 -19.27 -10.49 8.57
C ILE A 171 -17.77 -10.77 8.55
N ALA A 172 -17.22 -11.40 9.60
CA ALA A 172 -15.78 -11.67 9.73
C ALA A 172 -15.18 -12.51 8.60
N LYS A 173 -15.99 -13.34 7.92
CA LYS A 173 -15.54 -14.17 6.79
C LYS A 173 -15.22 -13.38 5.51
N VAL A 174 -15.80 -12.19 5.33
CA VAL A 174 -15.65 -11.39 4.09
C VAL A 174 -15.25 -9.94 4.42
N GLY A 175 -15.87 -9.33 5.42
CA GLY A 175 -15.47 -8.05 5.99
C GLY A 175 -15.76 -6.82 5.11
N TYR A 176 -16.55 -6.95 4.04
CA TYR A 176 -16.92 -5.81 3.18
C TYR A 176 -18.32 -5.96 2.55
N LEU A 177 -18.94 -4.82 2.25
CA LEU A 177 -20.20 -4.72 1.49
C LEU A 177 -19.98 -4.47 0.00
N TYR A 178 -18.88 -3.80 -0.35
CA TYR A 178 -18.46 -3.53 -1.72
C TYR A 178 -17.02 -3.96 -1.93
N ARG A 179 -16.73 -4.36 -3.17
CA ARG A 179 -15.37 -4.66 -3.63
C ARG A 179 -15.00 -3.77 -4.80
N THR A 180 -13.91 -3.01 -4.65
CA THR A 180 -13.34 -2.22 -5.74
C THR A 180 -12.45 -3.10 -6.63
N THR A 181 -12.57 -2.92 -7.95
CA THR A 181 -11.72 -3.61 -8.93
C THR A 181 -10.62 -2.72 -9.49
N ALA A 182 -10.77 -1.39 -9.40
CA ALA A 182 -9.77 -0.45 -9.89
C ALA A 182 -9.90 0.89 -9.16
N VAL A 183 -8.75 1.51 -8.88
CA VAL A 183 -8.64 2.88 -8.39
C VAL A 183 -7.54 3.54 -9.21
N TYR A 184 -7.91 4.43 -10.12
CA TYR A 184 -7.01 5.05 -11.07
C TYR A 184 -6.80 6.52 -10.70
N GLY A 185 -5.56 6.99 -10.81
CA GLY A 185 -5.21 8.41 -10.71
C GLY A 185 -4.04 8.75 -11.64
N SER A 186 -3.32 9.82 -11.31
CA SER A 186 -2.03 10.19 -11.93
C SER A 186 -2.06 10.27 -13.47
N GLY A 187 -3.01 11.03 -14.02
CA GLY A 187 -3.05 11.38 -15.45
C GLY A 187 -3.72 10.33 -16.35
N LYS A 188 -4.06 9.14 -15.81
CA LYS A 188 -4.74 8.11 -16.60
C LYS A 188 -6.10 8.63 -17.10
N LEU A 189 -6.50 8.26 -18.31
CA LEU A 189 -7.82 8.62 -18.89
C LEU A 189 -8.10 10.13 -19.03
N GLY A 190 -7.07 10.99 -18.97
CA GLY A 190 -7.21 12.45 -19.03
C GLY A 190 -7.36 13.15 -17.68
N MET A 191 -7.28 12.39 -16.57
CA MET A 191 -7.31 12.90 -15.19
C MET A 191 -6.15 13.86 -14.88
N ALA A 192 -6.21 14.48 -13.70
CA ALA A 192 -5.08 15.22 -13.12
C ALA A 192 -3.83 14.33 -13.04
N ASP A 193 -2.71 14.81 -13.55
CA ASP A 193 -1.42 14.19 -13.29
C ASP A 193 -0.96 14.43 -11.84
N TRP A 194 0.02 13.63 -11.40
CA TRP A 194 0.55 13.73 -10.04
C TRP A 194 1.19 15.09 -9.76
N GLU A 195 1.81 15.72 -10.76
CA GLU A 195 2.47 17.02 -10.60
C GLU A 195 1.46 18.12 -10.26
N LYS A 196 0.31 18.14 -10.94
CA LYS A 196 -0.81 19.03 -10.60
C LYS A 196 -1.28 18.77 -9.16
N VAL A 197 -1.58 17.52 -8.81
CA VAL A 197 -2.10 17.17 -7.48
C VAL A 197 -1.13 17.61 -6.38
N ARG A 198 0.13 17.22 -6.49
CA ARG A 198 1.17 17.51 -5.50
C ARG A 198 1.47 19.00 -5.34
N THR A 199 1.48 19.77 -6.42
CA THR A 199 1.85 21.20 -6.38
C THR A 199 0.70 22.13 -6.02
N LYS A 200 -0.54 21.78 -6.38
CA LYS A 200 -1.71 22.66 -6.21
C LYS A 200 -2.65 22.25 -5.08
N HIS A 201 -2.71 20.98 -4.72
CA HIS A 201 -3.73 20.45 -3.82
C HIS A 201 -3.11 19.83 -2.57
N LYS A 202 -2.73 20.70 -1.61
CA LYS A 202 -2.06 20.31 -0.35
C LYS A 202 -2.80 19.23 0.43
N ASP A 203 -4.12 19.20 0.37
CA ASP A 203 -4.96 18.22 1.07
C ASP A 203 -4.73 16.78 0.56
N PHE A 204 -4.39 16.63 -0.72
CA PHE A 204 -4.11 15.34 -1.38
C PHE A 204 -2.66 15.19 -1.87
N ALA A 205 -1.76 16.09 -1.48
CA ALA A 205 -0.35 16.11 -1.90
C ALA A 205 0.53 15.07 -1.19
N ARG A 206 0.00 13.86 -0.96
CA ARG A 206 0.73 12.70 -0.42
C ARG A 206 0.49 11.48 -1.31
N PRO A 207 1.44 10.52 -1.40
CA PRO A 207 1.29 9.35 -2.25
C PRO A 207 -0.04 8.63 -1.99
N PHE A 208 -0.81 8.39 -3.06
CA PHE A 208 -2.08 7.66 -3.01
C PHE A 208 -3.18 8.29 -2.15
N ALA A 209 -3.06 9.52 -1.65
CA ALA A 209 -4.05 10.12 -0.75
C ALA A 209 -5.44 10.24 -1.38
N GLY A 210 -5.52 10.65 -2.65
CA GLY A 210 -6.79 10.72 -3.38
C GLY A 210 -7.39 9.33 -3.59
N GLU A 211 -6.58 8.34 -3.94
CA GLU A 211 -7.01 6.97 -4.17
C GLU A 211 -7.51 6.31 -2.88
N MET A 212 -6.82 6.54 -1.76
CA MET A 212 -7.25 6.08 -0.43
C MET A 212 -8.54 6.79 0.00
N PHE A 213 -8.69 8.08 -0.28
CA PHE A 213 -9.91 8.82 0.03
C PHE A 213 -11.13 8.28 -0.72
N VAL A 214 -10.99 7.95 -2.00
CA VAL A 214 -12.06 7.30 -2.77
C VAL A 214 -12.46 5.95 -2.15
N CYS A 215 -11.50 5.17 -1.65
CA CYS A 215 -11.80 3.90 -0.97
C CYS A 215 -12.52 4.12 0.39
N LEU A 216 -12.12 5.14 1.16
CA LEU A 216 -12.82 5.54 2.39
C LEU A 216 -14.26 5.97 2.10
N MET A 217 -14.47 6.78 1.05
CA MET A 217 -15.80 7.25 0.68
C MET A 217 -16.67 6.13 0.11
N LEU A 218 -16.10 5.19 -0.64
CA LEU A 218 -16.79 3.97 -1.06
C LEU A 218 -17.24 3.14 0.15
N ARG A 219 -16.40 3.01 1.19
CA ARG A 219 -16.79 2.37 2.45
C ARG A 219 -18.01 3.05 3.06
N ASN A 220 -17.95 4.37 3.23
CA ASN A 220 -19.05 5.14 3.78
C ASN A 220 -20.34 4.98 2.96
N PHE A 221 -20.24 5.08 1.64
CA PHE A 221 -21.39 4.92 0.75
C PHE A 221 -21.98 3.51 0.82
N SER A 222 -21.14 2.47 0.92
CA SER A 222 -21.63 1.09 1.02
C SER A 222 -22.53 0.85 2.25
N LEU A 223 -22.15 1.43 3.39
CA LEU A 223 -22.93 1.37 4.63
C LEU A 223 -24.23 2.19 4.49
N THR A 224 -24.11 3.42 3.98
CA THR A 224 -25.23 4.35 3.78
C THR A 224 -26.28 3.75 2.83
N GLN A 225 -25.85 3.13 1.73
CA GLN A 225 -26.73 2.52 0.75
C GLN A 225 -27.46 1.31 1.32
N ALA A 226 -26.77 0.44 2.07
CA ALA A 226 -27.41 -0.71 2.70
C ALA A 226 -28.51 -0.29 3.68
N GLU A 227 -28.25 0.72 4.52
CA GLU A 227 -29.26 1.28 5.42
C GLU A 227 -30.41 1.98 4.68
N HIS A 228 -30.11 2.71 3.60
CA HIS A 228 -31.13 3.35 2.76
C HIS A 228 -32.10 2.34 2.18
N ILE A 229 -31.59 1.25 1.59
CA ILE A 229 -32.43 0.19 1.02
C ILE A 229 -33.23 -0.51 2.11
N ALA A 230 -32.60 -0.86 3.24
CA ALA A 230 -33.26 -1.53 4.36
C ALA A 230 -34.43 -0.68 4.92
N ARG A 231 -34.21 0.63 5.07
CA ARG A 231 -35.23 1.58 5.53
C ARG A 231 -36.41 1.66 4.57
N HIS A 232 -36.19 1.70 3.26
CA HIS A 232 -37.28 1.76 2.29
C HIS A 232 -37.99 0.41 2.13
N LYS A 233 -37.28 -0.71 2.35
CA LYS A 233 -37.85 -2.05 2.30
C LYS A 233 -38.85 -2.30 3.43
N SER A 234 -38.56 -1.84 4.65
CA SER A 234 -39.46 -2.01 5.80
C SER A 234 -39.30 -0.86 6.81
N PRO A 235 -39.92 0.31 6.57
CA PRO A 235 -39.74 1.51 7.40
C PRO A 235 -40.13 1.32 8.88
N GLU A 236 -41.12 0.49 9.15
CA GLU A 236 -41.68 0.28 10.50
C GLU A 236 -40.80 -0.58 11.40
N THR A 237 -39.98 -1.46 10.81
CA THR A 237 -39.12 -2.40 11.54
C THR A 237 -37.64 -2.08 11.43
N PHE A 238 -37.26 -1.24 10.47
CA PHE A 238 -35.87 -0.87 10.21
C PHE A 238 -35.14 -0.39 11.48
N GLN A 239 -33.95 -0.95 11.71
CA GLN A 239 -32.99 -0.41 12.66
C GLN A 239 -31.67 -0.08 11.96
N PRO A 240 -31.01 1.05 12.31
CA PRO A 240 -29.68 1.36 11.81
C PRO A 240 -28.66 0.32 12.31
N MET A 241 -27.61 0.13 11.54
CA MET A 241 -26.52 -0.78 11.90
C MET A 241 -25.72 -0.19 13.07
N ASP A 242 -25.34 -1.03 14.01
CA ASP A 242 -24.51 -0.65 15.15
C ASP A 242 -23.16 -0.09 14.70
N ALA A 243 -22.68 0.94 15.39
CA ALA A 243 -21.47 1.65 15.02
C ALA A 243 -20.23 0.74 15.00
N ASP A 244 -20.11 -0.22 15.92
CA ASP A 244 -18.96 -1.13 15.96
C ASP A 244 -18.99 -2.13 14.80
N ILE A 245 -20.19 -2.57 14.39
CA ILE A 245 -20.37 -3.38 13.18
C ILE A 245 -20.04 -2.56 11.93
N LYS A 246 -20.52 -1.31 11.83
CA LYS A 246 -20.15 -0.37 10.75
C LYS A 246 -18.64 -0.21 10.65
N ARG A 247 -17.97 -0.03 11.80
CA ARG A 247 -16.50 0.11 11.86
C ARG A 247 -15.79 -1.12 11.35
N TYR A 248 -16.31 -2.31 11.63
CA TYR A 248 -15.71 -3.57 11.20
C TYR A 248 -15.88 -3.88 9.70
N PHE A 249 -16.82 -3.25 9.00
CA PHE A 249 -16.82 -3.31 7.54
C PHE A 249 -15.68 -2.46 6.96
N GLY A 250 -14.95 -3.03 6.00
CA GLY A 250 -14.05 -2.31 5.11
C GLY A 250 -14.51 -2.38 3.66
N ILE A 251 -13.57 -2.20 2.74
CA ILE A 251 -13.77 -2.38 1.30
C ILE A 251 -12.87 -3.48 0.78
N GLY A 252 -13.47 -4.44 0.08
CA GLY A 252 -12.73 -5.52 -0.56
C GLY A 252 -11.91 -5.01 -1.74
N ASN A 253 -10.74 -5.59 -1.94
CA ASN A 253 -9.95 -5.42 -3.15
C ASN A 253 -9.23 -6.72 -3.54
N SER A 254 -8.77 -6.80 -4.78
CA SER A 254 -7.83 -7.81 -5.22
C SER A 254 -6.66 -7.16 -5.93
N THR A 255 -5.47 -7.42 -5.38
CA THR A 255 -4.23 -6.85 -5.87
C THR A 255 -3.47 -7.93 -6.63
N GLY A 256 -3.19 -7.66 -7.91
CA GLY A 256 -2.37 -8.52 -8.76
C GLY A 256 -0.99 -7.90 -9.04
N LEU A 257 -0.29 -8.50 -10.00
CA LEU A 257 1.09 -8.18 -10.39
C LEU A 257 1.36 -6.73 -10.82
N GLY A 258 0.33 -5.92 -11.07
CA GLY A 258 0.48 -4.54 -11.51
C GLY A 258 1.30 -3.66 -10.55
N MET A 259 1.33 -4.02 -9.26
CA MET A 259 2.06 -3.27 -8.23
C MET A 259 3.54 -3.63 -8.15
N ALA A 260 3.96 -4.82 -8.57
CA ALA A 260 5.35 -5.26 -8.43
C ALA A 260 6.34 -4.40 -9.23
N PRO A 261 6.11 -4.08 -10.53
CA PRO A 261 7.01 -3.21 -11.27
C PRO A 261 7.08 -1.78 -10.73
N TYR A 262 6.03 -1.30 -10.05
CA TYR A 262 6.03 0.02 -9.45
C TYR A 262 7.13 0.14 -8.39
N LEU A 263 7.27 -0.86 -7.51
CA LEU A 263 8.30 -0.85 -6.47
C LEU A 263 9.72 -0.86 -7.05
N VAL A 264 9.92 -1.51 -8.20
CA VAL A 264 11.24 -1.60 -8.84
C VAL A 264 11.57 -0.34 -9.64
N ASN A 265 10.59 0.22 -10.35
CA ASN A 265 10.79 1.35 -11.26
C ASN A 265 10.83 2.72 -10.56
N HIS A 266 10.43 2.80 -9.28
CA HIS A 266 10.45 4.02 -8.47
C HIS A 266 11.37 3.88 -7.24
N PRO A 267 12.67 3.68 -7.44
CA PRO A 267 13.58 3.32 -6.35
C PRO A 267 13.83 4.45 -5.34
N LEU A 268 13.72 5.73 -5.75
CA LEU A 268 13.87 6.85 -4.82
C LEU A 268 12.66 6.96 -3.90
N LEU A 269 11.46 6.70 -4.44
CA LEU A 269 10.22 6.65 -3.69
C LEU A 269 10.21 5.45 -2.73
N ILE A 270 10.64 4.28 -3.18
CA ILE A 270 10.72 3.10 -2.29
C ILE A 270 11.78 3.29 -1.22
N ASN A 271 12.94 3.89 -1.55
CA ASN A 271 13.89 4.33 -0.54
C ASN A 271 13.18 5.21 0.48
N GLN A 272 12.48 6.26 0.03
CA GLN A 272 11.84 7.21 0.92
C GLN A 272 10.85 6.53 1.89
N TRP A 273 10.03 5.61 1.40
CA TRP A 273 9.05 4.90 2.23
C TRP A 273 9.73 4.01 3.29
N ILE A 274 10.70 3.19 2.87
CA ILE A 274 11.42 2.29 3.77
C ILE A 274 12.29 3.09 4.75
N GLU A 275 12.98 4.11 4.27
CA GLU A 275 13.86 4.97 5.07
C GLU A 275 13.09 5.70 6.18
N MET A 276 11.89 6.21 5.91
CA MET A 276 11.07 6.83 6.96
C MET A 276 10.59 5.81 7.99
N ARG A 277 10.23 4.59 7.57
CA ARG A 277 9.87 3.51 8.49
C ARG A 277 11.05 3.07 9.36
N GLU A 278 12.23 2.88 8.78
CA GLU A 278 13.43 2.47 9.51
C GLU A 278 13.96 3.59 10.41
N LEU A 279 13.82 4.85 10.00
CA LEU A 279 14.11 6.01 10.86
C LEU A 279 13.15 6.05 12.06
N ALA A 280 11.87 5.75 11.86
CA ALA A 280 10.90 5.66 12.95
C ALA A 280 11.32 4.60 13.98
N LEU A 281 11.68 3.40 13.51
CA LEU A 281 12.20 2.33 14.37
C LEU A 281 13.47 2.75 15.09
N ALA A 282 14.44 3.37 14.40
CA ALA A 282 15.70 3.80 15.00
C ALA A 282 15.52 4.91 16.04
N ARG A 283 14.55 5.83 15.84
CA ARG A 283 14.15 6.81 16.86
C ARG A 283 13.61 6.12 18.10
N ILE A 284 12.74 5.12 17.95
CA ILE A 284 12.19 4.37 19.09
C ILE A 284 13.30 3.65 19.85
N ARG A 285 14.21 2.99 19.13
CA ARG A 285 15.35 2.26 19.72
C ARG A 285 16.25 3.14 20.59
N VAL A 286 16.39 4.41 20.26
CA VAL A 286 17.31 5.34 20.94
C VAL A 286 16.59 6.26 21.93
N LEU A 287 15.38 6.70 21.61
CA LEU A 287 14.66 7.75 22.33
C LEU A 287 13.38 7.25 23.03
N GLY A 288 12.90 6.06 22.68
CA GLY A 288 11.65 5.50 23.20
C GLY A 288 11.76 5.06 24.65
N ASN A 289 11.22 5.86 25.58
CA ASN A 289 11.26 5.56 27.01
C ASN A 289 10.27 4.44 27.39
N ILE A 290 10.80 3.36 28.00
CA ILE A 290 10.00 2.24 28.51
C ILE A 290 9.52 2.57 29.92
N ASN A 291 8.29 3.05 30.03
CA ASN A 291 7.59 3.28 31.29
C ASN A 291 6.38 2.33 31.43
N ASN A 292 5.69 2.35 32.58
CA ASN A 292 4.57 1.45 32.84
C ASN A 292 3.43 1.55 31.81
N ARG A 293 3.15 2.77 31.29
CA ARG A 293 2.14 2.96 30.25
C ARG A 293 2.58 2.32 28.93
N THR A 294 3.85 2.49 28.56
CA THR A 294 4.42 1.84 27.38
C THR A 294 4.37 0.32 27.49
N ARG A 295 4.71 -0.23 28.66
CA ARG A 295 4.64 -1.69 28.92
C ARG A 295 3.22 -2.22 28.79
N GLN A 296 2.26 -1.53 29.41
CA GLN A 296 0.85 -1.88 29.30
C GLN A 296 0.37 -1.82 27.84
N GLY A 297 0.69 -0.74 27.12
CA GLY A 297 0.32 -0.62 25.71
C GLY A 297 0.97 -1.69 24.82
N LEU A 298 2.22 -2.07 25.10
CA LEU A 298 2.88 -3.16 24.40
C LEU A 298 2.13 -4.48 24.61
N ASP A 299 1.70 -4.72 25.84
CA ASP A 299 0.94 -5.91 26.20
C ASP A 299 -0.41 -5.98 25.46
N GLU A 300 -1.18 -4.90 25.55
CA GLU A 300 -2.49 -4.76 24.91
C GLU A 300 -2.39 -4.92 23.39
N LEU A 301 -1.32 -4.39 22.77
CA LEU A 301 -1.10 -4.51 21.33
C LEU A 301 -0.65 -5.91 20.92
N ILE A 302 0.18 -6.60 21.71
CA ILE A 302 0.55 -8.00 21.45
C ILE A 302 -0.70 -8.88 21.51
N GLU A 303 -1.53 -8.72 22.55
CA GLU A 303 -2.78 -9.47 22.69
C GLU A 303 -3.73 -9.18 21.53
N ARG A 304 -3.91 -7.90 21.16
CA ARG A 304 -4.73 -7.50 20.02
C ARG A 304 -4.21 -8.10 18.70
N CYS A 305 -2.91 -8.07 18.46
CA CYS A 305 -2.31 -8.68 17.28
C CYS A 305 -2.53 -10.20 17.25
N ALA A 306 -2.45 -10.87 18.40
CA ALA A 306 -2.69 -12.31 18.51
C ALA A 306 -4.15 -12.64 18.17
N LEU A 307 -5.10 -11.92 18.77
CA LEU A 307 -6.53 -12.07 18.48
C LEU A 307 -6.85 -11.77 17.00
N HIS A 308 -6.35 -10.66 16.45
CA HIS A 308 -6.55 -10.31 15.04
C HIS A 308 -6.01 -11.39 14.09
N THR A 309 -4.83 -11.95 14.41
CA THR A 309 -4.21 -13.02 13.62
C THR A 309 -5.04 -14.31 13.72
N ALA A 310 -5.54 -14.66 14.90
CA ALA A 310 -6.41 -15.81 15.11
C ALA A 310 -7.77 -15.68 14.39
N GLU A 311 -8.32 -14.48 14.33
CA GLU A 311 -9.55 -14.16 13.58
C GLU A 311 -9.34 -14.11 12.05
N THR A 312 -8.09 -14.16 11.57
CA THR A 312 -7.78 -14.08 10.15
C THR A 312 -7.79 -15.45 9.50
N ILE A 313 -8.86 -15.72 8.74
CA ILE A 313 -9.06 -16.97 8.01
C ILE A 313 -8.68 -16.77 6.53
N THR A 314 -7.86 -17.66 5.99
CA THR A 314 -7.53 -17.75 4.57
C THR A 314 -7.56 -19.20 4.11
N GLU A 315 -7.83 -19.42 2.83
CA GLU A 315 -7.80 -20.77 2.23
C GLU A 315 -6.38 -21.18 1.77
N ASP A 316 -5.43 -20.25 1.78
CA ASP A 316 -4.05 -20.50 1.37
C ASP A 316 -3.25 -21.17 2.51
N GLU A 317 -2.72 -22.37 2.25
CA GLU A 317 -2.00 -23.17 3.25
C GLU A 317 -0.71 -22.48 3.71
N TRP A 318 0.04 -21.84 2.80
CA TRP A 318 1.28 -21.16 3.13
C TRP A 318 1.02 -19.97 4.07
N GLN A 319 0.02 -19.14 3.78
CA GLN A 319 -0.36 -18.02 4.65
C GLN A 319 -0.99 -18.51 5.95
N THR A 320 -1.76 -19.59 5.94
CA THR A 320 -2.30 -20.21 7.17
C THR A 320 -1.17 -20.65 8.10
N ASN A 321 -0.15 -21.33 7.57
CA ASN A 321 1.02 -21.74 8.34
C ASN A 321 1.80 -20.54 8.89
N ASN A 322 1.96 -19.48 8.10
CA ASN A 322 2.58 -18.25 8.57
C ASN A 322 1.78 -17.58 9.70
N ASN A 323 0.45 -17.54 9.62
CA ASN A 323 -0.38 -17.01 10.70
C ASN A 323 -0.18 -17.82 12.00
N GLN A 324 -0.08 -19.15 11.90
CA GLN A 324 0.21 -20.01 13.05
C GLN A 324 1.61 -19.77 13.64
N LEU A 325 2.61 -19.48 12.80
CA LEU A 325 3.93 -19.10 13.29
C LEU A 325 3.90 -17.73 13.99
N VAL A 326 3.20 -16.75 13.44
CA VAL A 326 3.04 -15.42 14.07
C VAL A 326 2.33 -15.53 15.42
N LEU A 327 1.32 -16.39 15.56
CA LEU A 327 0.68 -16.64 16.86
C LEU A 327 1.69 -17.16 17.90
N LYS A 328 2.53 -18.13 17.51
CA LYS A 328 3.60 -18.64 18.39
C LYS A 328 4.64 -17.56 18.70
N ASP A 329 4.99 -16.72 17.73
CA ASP A 329 5.92 -15.61 17.93
C ASP A 329 5.37 -14.60 18.94
N LEU A 330 4.07 -14.28 18.85
CA LEU A 330 3.38 -13.35 19.76
C LEU A 330 3.27 -13.94 21.17
N ASP A 331 2.98 -15.23 21.32
CA ASP A 331 3.01 -15.92 22.61
C ASP A 331 4.42 -15.89 23.23
N ALA A 332 5.46 -16.13 22.44
CA ALA A 332 6.85 -16.08 22.89
C ALA A 332 7.27 -14.64 23.27
N LEU A 333 6.87 -13.64 22.48
CA LEU A 333 7.08 -12.22 22.79
C LEU A 333 6.41 -11.84 24.10
N LYS A 334 5.15 -12.25 24.30
CA LYS A 334 4.40 -12.03 25.54
C LYS A 334 5.13 -12.61 26.75
N ALA A 335 5.59 -13.85 26.66
CA ALA A 335 6.37 -14.49 27.73
C ALA A 335 7.71 -13.77 28.00
N TYR A 336 8.38 -13.27 26.96
CA TYR A 336 9.63 -12.54 27.11
C TYR A 336 9.41 -11.19 27.81
N ILE A 337 8.39 -10.42 27.42
CA ILE A 337 8.15 -9.10 28.02
C ILE A 337 7.68 -9.17 29.48
N ASP A 338 7.05 -10.29 29.86
CA ASP A 338 6.69 -10.58 31.26
C ASP A 338 7.95 -10.80 32.14
N SER A 339 9.10 -11.14 31.54
CA SER A 339 10.40 -11.34 32.23
C SER A 339 11.22 -10.05 32.44
N ASP A 340 10.58 -8.88 32.33
CA ASP A 340 11.10 -7.54 32.64
C ASP A 340 12.27 -7.09 31.73
N PHE A 341 11.97 -6.64 30.50
CA PHE A 341 12.96 -6.01 29.59
C PHE A 341 13.02 -4.49 29.79
N ASN A 342 14.18 -3.84 29.62
CA ASN A 342 14.31 -2.37 29.77
C ASN A 342 14.99 -1.66 28.59
N ASP A 343 15.22 -2.38 27.48
CA ASP A 343 15.85 -1.86 26.27
C ASP A 343 15.17 -2.43 25.01
N TRP A 344 14.82 -1.56 24.08
CA TRP A 344 14.23 -1.95 22.80
C TRP A 344 15.20 -2.74 21.92
N ASN A 345 16.50 -2.50 22.02
CA ASN A 345 17.48 -3.29 21.26
C ASN A 345 17.55 -4.73 21.76
N ALA A 346 17.48 -4.93 23.08
CA ALA A 346 17.40 -6.28 23.67
C ALA A 346 16.17 -7.05 23.16
N LEU A 347 14.98 -6.40 23.12
CA LEU A 347 13.77 -7.02 22.60
C LEU A 347 13.85 -7.33 21.10
N LEU A 348 14.38 -6.41 20.29
CA LEU A 348 14.56 -6.63 18.85
C LEU A 348 15.55 -7.76 18.56
N ASN A 349 16.72 -7.75 19.19
CA ASN A 349 17.73 -8.81 19.02
C ASN A 349 17.16 -10.17 19.45
N TRP A 350 16.41 -10.22 20.57
CA TRP A 350 15.74 -11.43 20.99
C TRP A 350 14.73 -11.92 19.93
N SER A 351 13.94 -11.01 19.34
CA SER A 351 12.99 -11.38 18.28
C SER A 351 13.67 -11.88 17.01
N GLU A 352 14.86 -11.36 16.67
CA GLU A 352 15.63 -11.81 15.51
C GLU A 352 16.14 -13.26 15.68
N GLU A 353 16.40 -13.67 16.93
CA GLU A 353 16.87 -15.03 17.26
C GLU A 353 15.72 -16.04 17.45
N HIS A 354 14.53 -15.59 17.89
CA HIS A 354 13.47 -16.48 18.37
C HIS A 354 12.17 -16.43 17.56
N CYS A 355 11.93 -15.37 16.78
CA CYS A 355 10.69 -15.20 16.04
C CYS A 355 10.89 -15.37 14.53
N SER A 356 9.82 -15.75 13.83
CA SER A 356 9.79 -15.69 12.37
C SER A 356 9.93 -14.25 11.87
N VAL A 357 10.31 -14.08 10.59
CA VAL A 357 10.41 -12.74 9.96
C VAL A 357 9.09 -11.97 10.03
N GLN A 358 7.95 -12.65 9.94
CA GLN A 358 6.62 -12.01 10.08
C GLN A 358 6.31 -11.59 11.52
N GLY A 359 6.75 -12.37 12.52
CA GLY A 359 6.66 -11.99 13.93
C GLY A 359 7.57 -10.79 14.27
N GLN A 360 8.79 -10.78 13.73
CA GLN A 360 9.72 -9.65 13.87
C GLN A 360 9.13 -8.36 13.30
N GLU A 361 8.60 -8.37 12.08
CA GLU A 361 8.01 -7.17 11.49
C GLU A 361 6.67 -6.78 12.15
N MET A 362 5.94 -7.73 12.75
CA MET A 362 4.77 -7.43 13.58
C MET A 362 5.19 -6.65 14.84
N LEU A 363 6.25 -7.09 15.53
CA LEU A 363 6.82 -6.36 16.67
C LEU A 363 7.23 -4.95 16.26
N VAL A 364 7.90 -4.78 15.11
CA VAL A 364 8.26 -3.44 14.61
C VAL A 364 7.02 -2.57 14.43
N SER A 365 5.94 -3.08 13.81
CA SER A 365 4.70 -2.33 13.69
C SER A 365 4.07 -1.99 15.04
N ILE A 366 4.08 -2.90 16.02
CA ILE A 366 3.63 -2.64 17.40
C ILE A 366 4.46 -1.50 18.04
N MET A 367 5.78 -1.56 17.93
CA MET A 367 6.67 -0.50 18.44
C MET A 367 6.35 0.86 17.82
N LEU A 368 6.07 0.89 16.51
CA LEU A 368 5.67 2.12 15.81
C LEU A 368 4.32 2.66 16.31
N GLU A 369 3.39 1.81 16.75
CA GLU A 369 2.12 2.24 17.35
C GLU A 369 2.30 2.86 18.75
N LEU A 370 3.29 2.42 19.53
CA LEU A 370 3.51 2.87 20.91
C LEU A 370 4.00 4.32 21.05
N TYR A 371 4.66 4.84 20.03
CA TYR A 371 5.34 6.15 20.09
C TYR A 371 4.90 7.09 18.97
N PRO A 372 3.62 7.49 18.91
CA PRO A 372 3.13 8.42 17.88
C PRO A 372 3.98 9.69 17.77
N GLU A 373 4.51 10.20 18.88
CA GLU A 373 5.36 11.40 18.94
C GLU A 373 6.72 11.24 18.26
N LEU A 374 7.21 10.01 18.06
CA LEU A 374 8.47 9.72 17.36
C LEU A 374 8.26 9.36 15.88
N VAL A 375 7.01 9.02 15.51
CA VAL A 375 6.66 8.41 14.23
C VAL A 375 5.84 9.34 13.34
N ASP A 376 4.80 9.98 13.87
CA ASP A 376 3.75 10.60 13.05
C ASP A 376 4.26 11.74 12.17
N ASP A 377 5.28 12.47 12.60
CA ASP A 377 5.82 13.58 11.82
C ASP A 377 6.62 13.14 10.58
N LEU A 378 7.00 11.86 10.49
CA LEU A 378 7.67 11.28 9.33
C LEU A 378 6.71 11.06 8.16
N GLU A 379 5.39 11.06 8.39
CA GLU A 379 4.38 10.88 7.33
C GLU A 379 4.42 11.98 6.25
N GLU A 380 4.95 13.17 6.60
CA GLU A 380 5.11 14.30 5.67
C GLU A 380 6.24 14.06 4.65
N TYR A 381 7.06 13.03 4.88
CA TYR A 381 8.26 12.73 4.10
C TYR A 381 8.10 11.43 3.31
N HIS A 382 6.90 11.09 2.81
CA HIS A 382 6.69 9.92 1.93
C HIS A 382 6.76 10.22 0.43
N SER A 383 6.90 11.49 0.04
CA SER A 383 7.06 11.88 -1.36
C SER A 383 8.53 11.97 -1.74
N ALA A 384 8.87 11.56 -2.96
CA ALA A 384 10.19 11.73 -3.54
C ALA A 384 10.08 12.30 -4.96
N GLU A 385 11.06 13.10 -5.37
CA GLU A 385 11.25 13.45 -6.78
C GLU A 385 12.01 12.32 -7.48
N GLU A 386 11.38 11.70 -8.47
CA GLU A 386 11.96 10.57 -9.19
C GLU A 386 12.84 11.05 -10.35
N PHE A 387 14.13 11.21 -10.08
CA PHE A 387 15.13 11.53 -11.09
C PHE A 387 16.44 10.78 -10.83
N LEU A 388 16.76 9.82 -11.71
CA LEU A 388 18.03 9.09 -11.64
C LEU A 388 19.13 9.89 -12.35
N ASP A 389 20.15 10.31 -11.63
CA ASP A 389 21.21 11.17 -12.14
C ASP A 389 22.39 10.35 -12.73
N LEU A 390 23.15 10.95 -13.65
CA LEU A 390 24.43 10.41 -14.13
C LEU A 390 25.53 11.39 -13.72
N ASP A 391 26.51 10.92 -12.95
CA ASP A 391 27.78 11.62 -12.80
C ASP A 391 28.75 11.15 -13.90
N PRO A 392 28.95 11.95 -14.97
CA PRO A 392 29.84 11.57 -16.07
C PRO A 392 31.32 11.63 -15.69
N LEU A 393 31.68 12.36 -14.64
CA LEU A 393 33.06 12.60 -14.23
C LEU A 393 33.56 11.59 -13.20
N MET A 394 32.65 10.83 -12.57
CA MET A 394 33.00 9.74 -11.65
C MET A 394 34.07 8.80 -12.27
N PRO A 395 35.24 8.63 -11.64
CA PRO A 395 36.27 7.69 -12.08
C PRO A 395 35.74 6.25 -12.13
N LEU A 396 36.24 5.43 -13.07
CA LEU A 396 35.78 4.04 -13.19
C LEU A 396 36.09 3.19 -11.97
N GLN A 397 37.21 3.45 -11.27
CA GLN A 397 37.53 2.80 -9.99
C GLN A 397 36.47 3.10 -8.93
N THR A 398 36.00 4.34 -8.85
CA THR A 398 34.93 4.73 -7.93
C THR A 398 33.62 4.02 -8.30
N LEU A 399 33.25 4.00 -9.59
CA LEU A 399 32.04 3.30 -10.03
C LEU A 399 32.11 1.79 -9.71
N LYS A 400 33.26 1.16 -9.97
CA LYS A 400 33.49 -0.25 -9.66
C LYS A 400 33.37 -0.53 -8.15
N SER A 401 33.99 0.29 -7.32
CA SER A 401 33.92 0.18 -5.85
C SER A 401 32.49 0.37 -5.33
N VAL A 402 31.71 1.30 -5.90
CA VAL A 402 30.29 1.46 -5.57
C VAL A 402 29.52 0.18 -5.88
N ILE A 403 29.75 -0.46 -7.03
CA ILE A 403 29.10 -1.72 -7.38
C ILE A 403 29.49 -2.83 -6.39
N GLU A 404 30.78 -2.97 -6.10
CA GLU A 404 31.29 -4.00 -5.16
C GLU A 404 30.77 -3.83 -3.73
N THR A 405 30.47 -2.59 -3.31
CA THR A 405 30.04 -2.30 -1.93
C THR A 405 28.52 -2.27 -1.78
N ARG A 406 27.79 -1.74 -2.77
CA ARG A 406 26.34 -1.51 -2.69
C ARG A 406 25.51 -2.61 -3.34
N TYR A 407 26.14 -3.41 -4.19
CA TYR A 407 25.51 -4.45 -4.98
C TYR A 407 26.26 -5.78 -4.87
N ASP A 408 26.95 -6.01 -3.77
CA ASP A 408 27.53 -7.30 -3.40
C ASP A 408 26.50 -8.44 -3.55
N TRP A 409 25.28 -8.23 -3.04
CA TRP A 409 24.14 -9.15 -3.19
C TRP A 409 23.85 -9.52 -4.66
N ALA A 410 24.08 -8.61 -5.61
CA ALA A 410 23.86 -8.85 -7.03
C ALA A 410 25.06 -9.56 -7.67
N LEU A 411 26.27 -9.32 -7.17
CA LEU A 411 27.49 -9.98 -7.63
C LEU A 411 27.58 -11.43 -7.14
N ASP A 412 27.02 -11.73 -5.97
CA ASP A 412 26.98 -13.05 -5.34
C ASP A 412 26.00 -14.01 -6.03
N ILE A 413 25.05 -13.51 -6.83
CA ILE A 413 24.10 -14.34 -7.58
C ILE A 413 24.79 -14.96 -8.80
N ASP A 414 24.77 -16.28 -8.89
CA ASP A 414 25.10 -17.01 -10.11
C ASP A 414 23.93 -16.95 -11.10
N PHE A 415 24.00 -15.99 -12.03
CA PHE A 415 22.98 -15.84 -13.08
C PHE A 415 23.08 -16.88 -14.20
N ASP A 416 24.11 -17.74 -14.22
CA ASP A 416 24.23 -18.84 -15.17
C ASP A 416 23.69 -20.16 -14.61
N ALA A 417 23.41 -20.21 -13.30
CA ALA A 417 22.70 -21.31 -12.67
C ALA A 417 21.32 -21.56 -13.30
N GLU A 418 20.92 -22.83 -13.31
CA GLU A 418 19.60 -23.25 -13.80
C GLU A 418 18.49 -22.52 -13.01
N GLY A 419 17.51 -21.94 -13.71
CA GLY A 419 16.42 -21.20 -13.06
C GLY A 419 16.67 -19.72 -12.79
N ALA A 420 17.92 -19.25 -12.73
CA ALA A 420 18.23 -17.88 -12.31
C ALA A 420 17.74 -16.78 -13.27
N ARG A 421 17.41 -17.12 -14.52
CA ARG A 421 16.94 -16.17 -15.55
C ARG A 421 15.72 -16.68 -16.32
N GLU A 422 14.88 -17.49 -15.69
CA GLU A 422 13.79 -18.18 -16.39
C GLU A 422 12.46 -17.43 -16.45
N THR A 423 12.32 -16.35 -15.68
CA THR A 423 11.11 -15.53 -15.72
C THR A 423 11.32 -14.22 -16.46
N CYS A 424 10.26 -13.76 -17.13
CA CYS A 424 10.22 -12.44 -17.75
C CYS A 424 8.97 -11.68 -17.30
N TRP A 425 9.19 -10.50 -16.75
CA TRP A 425 8.14 -9.53 -16.51
C TRP A 425 7.83 -8.80 -17.80
N TYR A 426 6.56 -8.69 -18.19
CA TYR A 426 6.17 -8.02 -19.42
C TYR A 426 4.81 -7.31 -19.27
N ARG A 427 4.51 -6.39 -20.18
CA ARG A 427 3.19 -5.73 -20.24
C ARG A 427 2.35 -6.40 -21.32
N SER A 428 1.18 -6.92 -20.94
CA SER A 428 0.23 -7.49 -21.90
C SER A 428 -0.41 -6.37 -22.75
N GLU A 429 -0.51 -6.57 -24.07
CA GLU A 429 -1.16 -5.61 -24.99
C GLU A 429 -2.67 -5.54 -24.77
N GLU A 430 -3.33 -6.67 -24.50
CA GLU A 430 -4.78 -6.74 -24.33
C GLU A 430 -5.28 -5.92 -23.13
N LYS A 431 -4.48 -5.84 -22.06
CA LYS A 431 -4.92 -5.29 -20.76
C LYS A 431 -4.02 -4.19 -20.21
N MET A 432 -2.88 -3.95 -20.85
CA MET A 432 -1.87 -2.97 -20.41
C MET A 432 -1.43 -3.17 -18.95
N GLU A 433 -1.53 -4.40 -18.44
CA GLU A 433 -1.16 -4.82 -17.09
C GLU A 433 0.15 -5.62 -17.11
N PRO A 434 1.00 -5.47 -16.08
CA PRO A 434 2.14 -6.33 -15.85
C PRO A 434 1.75 -7.81 -15.65
N ARG A 435 2.54 -8.69 -16.26
CA ARG A 435 2.47 -10.15 -16.17
C ARG A 435 3.85 -10.71 -15.88
N LEU A 436 3.88 -11.91 -15.31
CA LEU A 436 5.09 -12.71 -15.12
C LEU A 436 4.94 -13.96 -15.99
N GLY A 437 5.81 -14.08 -16.99
CA GLY A 437 5.87 -15.21 -17.93
C GLY A 437 7.20 -15.95 -17.83
N SER A 438 7.37 -16.96 -18.67
CA SER A 438 8.64 -17.66 -18.85
C SER A 438 9.41 -17.08 -20.02
N VAL A 439 10.75 -17.02 -19.92
CA VAL A 439 11.61 -16.66 -21.07
C VAL A 439 11.55 -17.66 -22.23
N ALA A 440 10.99 -18.85 -22.01
CA ALA A 440 10.70 -19.82 -23.07
C ALA A 440 9.57 -19.35 -24.00
N ASP A 441 8.69 -18.46 -23.53
CA ASP A 441 7.70 -17.79 -24.34
C ASP A 441 8.34 -16.61 -25.08
N ALA A 442 8.49 -16.77 -26.41
CA ALA A 442 9.11 -15.77 -27.26
C ALA A 442 8.35 -14.42 -27.26
N GLU A 443 7.03 -14.44 -27.12
CA GLU A 443 6.24 -13.21 -27.09
C GLU A 443 6.46 -12.45 -25.78
N ALA A 444 6.41 -13.17 -24.65
CA ALA A 444 6.67 -12.60 -23.33
C ALA A 444 8.10 -12.04 -23.24
N LYS A 445 9.09 -12.77 -23.76
CA LYS A 445 10.50 -12.35 -23.82
C LYS A 445 10.71 -11.09 -24.66
N ASN A 446 10.06 -10.99 -25.81
CA ASN A 446 10.17 -9.79 -26.67
C ASN A 446 9.57 -8.54 -26.02
N LYS A 447 8.61 -8.71 -25.10
CA LYS A 447 7.94 -7.64 -24.35
C LYS A 447 8.54 -7.43 -22.95
N GLN A 448 9.71 -8.01 -22.66
CA GLN A 448 10.30 -8.00 -21.33
C GLN A 448 10.64 -6.59 -20.82
N MET A 449 10.17 -6.29 -19.62
CA MET A 449 10.47 -5.09 -18.85
C MET A 449 11.84 -5.21 -18.16
N ALA A 450 12.50 -4.07 -17.95
CA ALA A 450 13.81 -4.00 -17.31
C ALA A 450 13.74 -4.10 -15.77
N LEU A 451 13.15 -5.19 -15.24
CA LEU A 451 13.00 -5.41 -13.79
C LEU A 451 14.11 -6.26 -13.17
N GLY A 452 14.94 -6.92 -13.97
CA GLY A 452 16.09 -7.71 -13.50
C GLY A 452 17.27 -6.82 -13.10
N VAL A 453 17.13 -6.02 -12.04
CA VAL A 453 18.14 -5.04 -11.60
C VAL A 453 19.45 -5.73 -11.25
N GLY A 454 19.43 -6.79 -10.43
CA GLY A 454 20.65 -7.52 -10.05
C GLY A 454 21.42 -8.03 -11.27
N TYR A 455 20.72 -8.64 -12.24
CA TYR A 455 21.35 -9.09 -13.48
C TYR A 455 21.92 -7.94 -14.32
N ALA A 456 21.21 -6.81 -14.39
CA ALA A 456 21.69 -5.62 -15.09
C ALA A 456 22.96 -5.06 -14.42
N VAL A 457 23.04 -5.08 -13.08
CA VAL A 457 24.24 -4.67 -12.33
C VAL A 457 25.39 -5.63 -12.60
N ARG A 458 25.19 -6.94 -12.51
CA ARG A 458 26.21 -7.95 -12.82
C ARG A 458 26.79 -7.74 -14.22
N LYS A 459 25.91 -7.63 -15.22
CA LYS A 459 26.31 -7.38 -16.61
C LYS A 459 27.05 -6.05 -16.80
N CYS A 460 26.71 -5.02 -16.02
CA CYS A 460 27.42 -3.75 -16.03
C CYS A 460 28.82 -3.91 -15.41
N TYR A 461 28.93 -4.61 -14.29
CA TYR A 461 30.18 -4.89 -13.60
C TYR A 461 31.18 -5.65 -14.48
N ASP A 462 30.71 -6.64 -15.23
CA ASP A 462 31.56 -7.43 -16.14
C ASP A 462 32.12 -6.59 -17.27
N GLN A 463 31.26 -5.83 -17.96
CA GLN A 463 31.67 -4.93 -19.04
C GLN A 463 32.54 -3.78 -18.54
N LEU A 464 32.28 -3.28 -17.33
CA LEU A 464 33.12 -2.25 -16.69
C LEU A 464 34.51 -2.82 -16.40
N SER A 465 34.58 -4.01 -15.80
CA SER A 465 35.84 -4.66 -15.44
C SER A 465 36.68 -5.00 -16.67
N GLU A 466 36.05 -5.48 -17.75
CA GLU A 466 36.71 -5.68 -19.06
C GLU A 466 37.26 -4.35 -19.61
N TYR A 467 36.43 -3.31 -19.68
CA TYR A 467 36.81 -2.01 -20.21
C TYR A 467 37.96 -1.35 -19.43
N MET A 468 37.99 -1.53 -18.11
CA MET A 468 39.02 -0.98 -17.22
C MET A 468 40.39 -1.62 -17.41
N GLN A 469 40.49 -2.82 -18.01
CA GLN A 469 41.79 -3.44 -18.31
C GLN A 469 42.59 -2.62 -19.32
N GLU A 470 41.90 -2.03 -20.30
CA GLU A 470 42.50 -1.20 -21.35
C GLU A 470 42.49 0.29 -20.99
N HIS A 471 41.54 0.72 -20.16
CA HIS A 471 41.26 2.13 -19.90
C HIS A 471 41.03 2.42 -18.41
N PRO A 472 42.00 2.16 -17.52
CA PRO A 472 41.82 2.32 -16.08
C PRO A 472 41.53 3.77 -15.69
N ASP A 473 42.21 4.76 -16.27
CA ASP A 473 42.10 6.17 -15.85
C ASP A 473 40.93 6.92 -16.50
N HIS A 474 40.05 6.22 -17.22
CA HIS A 474 38.89 6.83 -17.83
C HIS A 474 37.81 7.19 -16.81
N THR A 475 36.86 8.02 -17.25
CA THR A 475 35.67 8.39 -16.48
C THR A 475 34.46 7.61 -16.95
N THR A 476 33.40 7.66 -16.14
CA THR A 476 32.09 7.09 -16.47
C THR A 476 31.58 7.56 -17.84
N ALA A 477 31.82 8.82 -18.24
CA ALA A 477 31.43 9.31 -19.56
C ALA A 477 32.03 8.50 -20.72
N ARG A 478 33.32 8.16 -20.64
CA ARG A 478 34.00 7.37 -21.69
C ARG A 478 33.45 5.96 -21.77
N PHE A 479 33.21 5.34 -20.61
CA PHE A 479 32.54 4.05 -20.54
C PHE A 479 31.11 4.11 -21.11
N MET A 480 30.35 5.19 -20.88
CA MET A 480 29.00 5.38 -21.44
C MET A 480 28.99 5.58 -22.96
N VAL A 481 30.07 6.11 -23.55
CA VAL A 481 30.23 6.17 -25.01
C VAL A 481 30.55 4.76 -25.56
N ALA A 482 31.42 4.01 -24.89
CA ALA A 482 31.82 2.67 -25.31
C ALA A 482 30.73 1.59 -25.11
N ARG A 483 29.89 1.74 -24.07
CA ARG A 483 28.83 0.80 -23.69
C ARG A 483 27.50 1.53 -23.43
N PRO A 484 26.88 2.16 -24.45
CA PRO A 484 25.73 3.05 -24.27
C PRO A 484 24.49 2.37 -23.67
N LYS A 485 24.33 1.05 -23.85
CA LYS A 485 23.25 0.27 -23.26
C LYS A 485 23.32 0.20 -21.72
N MET A 486 24.47 0.47 -21.10
CA MET A 486 24.65 0.46 -19.64
C MET A 486 24.21 1.76 -18.96
N ARG A 487 23.86 2.80 -19.72
CA ARG A 487 23.51 4.12 -19.16
C ARG A 487 22.38 4.08 -18.14
N GLY A 488 21.33 3.31 -18.39
CA GLY A 488 20.18 3.20 -17.47
C GLY A 488 20.59 2.63 -16.11
N ILE A 489 21.36 1.54 -16.12
CA ILE A 489 21.76 0.88 -14.87
C ILE A 489 22.86 1.68 -14.14
N VAL A 490 23.80 2.32 -14.84
CA VAL A 490 24.79 3.20 -14.20
C VAL A 490 24.13 4.40 -13.53
N ARG A 491 23.11 5.02 -14.17
CA ARG A 491 22.31 6.08 -13.52
C ARG A 491 21.66 5.60 -12.24
N ARG A 492 21.07 4.40 -12.25
CA ARG A 492 20.49 3.79 -11.05
C ARG A 492 21.55 3.56 -9.98
N ILE A 493 22.67 2.89 -10.30
CA ILE A 493 23.78 2.62 -9.38
C ILE A 493 24.28 3.90 -8.71
N GLN A 494 24.58 4.94 -9.49
CA GLN A 494 25.07 6.21 -8.96
C GLN A 494 24.03 6.94 -8.10
N SER A 495 22.75 6.89 -8.48
CA SER A 495 21.67 7.49 -7.71
C SER A 495 21.44 6.75 -6.40
N MET A 496 21.41 5.41 -6.43
CA MET A 496 21.16 4.57 -5.26
C MET A 496 22.33 4.55 -4.29
N ASN A 497 23.54 4.88 -4.74
CA ASN A 497 24.67 5.16 -3.85
C ASN A 497 24.43 6.38 -2.95
N ARG A 498 23.48 7.26 -3.32
CA ARG A 498 23.05 8.41 -2.50
C ARG A 498 21.83 8.07 -1.63
N CYS A 499 21.38 6.81 -1.61
CA CYS A 499 20.22 6.29 -0.86
C CYS A 499 20.63 5.10 0.02
N ILE A 500 19.77 4.67 0.95
CA ILE A 500 20.06 3.51 1.82
C ILE A 500 19.35 2.26 1.32
N TYR A 501 18.06 2.39 0.97
CA TYR A 501 17.09 1.30 0.78
C TYR A 501 16.43 1.31 -0.62
N GLY A 502 17.06 1.88 -1.64
CA GLY A 502 16.41 2.08 -2.95
C GLY A 502 16.35 0.86 -3.87
N ASP A 503 17.03 -0.23 -3.53
CA ASP A 503 17.06 -1.47 -4.31
C ASP A 503 16.55 -2.65 -3.51
N ILE A 504 15.58 -3.37 -4.06
CA ILE A 504 15.14 -4.68 -3.56
C ILE A 504 16.24 -5.69 -3.88
N GLN A 505 16.80 -6.32 -2.85
CA GLN A 505 17.95 -7.20 -2.96
C GLN A 505 17.49 -8.64 -3.24
N ALA A 506 17.05 -8.89 -4.48
CA ALA A 506 16.59 -10.21 -4.90
C ALA A 506 16.75 -10.43 -6.41
N ASN A 507 16.82 -11.71 -6.80
CA ASN A 507 16.76 -12.09 -8.21
C ASN A 507 15.31 -12.12 -8.72
N LEU A 508 14.83 -11.01 -9.26
CA LEU A 508 13.48 -10.91 -9.82
C LEU A 508 13.28 -11.68 -11.14
N LEU A 509 14.32 -12.35 -11.66
CA LEU A 509 14.27 -13.20 -12.85
C LEU A 509 14.25 -14.70 -12.51
N ASP A 510 14.40 -15.07 -11.23
CA ASP A 510 14.44 -16.45 -10.77
C ASP A 510 13.12 -17.20 -11.04
N ARG A 511 13.19 -18.49 -11.35
CA ARG A 511 11.99 -19.36 -11.54
C ARG A 511 11.07 -19.40 -10.32
N ASN A 512 11.64 -19.29 -9.13
CA ASN A 512 10.95 -19.43 -7.85
C ASN A 512 10.57 -18.08 -7.23
N ILE A 513 10.75 -16.98 -7.97
CA ILE A 513 10.34 -15.66 -7.48
C ILE A 513 8.87 -15.68 -7.03
N LEU A 514 8.62 -15.11 -5.85
CA LEU A 514 7.29 -14.92 -5.29
C LEU A 514 6.91 -13.43 -5.34
N PRO A 515 6.28 -12.96 -6.44
CA PRO A 515 5.76 -11.60 -6.56
C PRO A 515 4.91 -11.14 -5.38
N MET A 516 4.25 -12.09 -4.71
CA MET A 516 3.41 -11.83 -3.55
C MET A 516 4.12 -11.04 -2.45
N HIS A 517 5.43 -11.22 -2.23
CA HIS A 517 6.17 -10.42 -1.26
C HIS A 517 6.21 -8.92 -1.65
N LEU A 518 6.40 -8.61 -2.94
CA LEU A 518 6.31 -7.24 -3.44
C LEU A 518 4.90 -6.66 -3.26
N LEU A 519 3.87 -7.47 -3.49
CA LEU A 519 2.49 -7.04 -3.29
C LEU A 519 2.22 -6.73 -1.82
N ARG A 520 2.62 -7.63 -0.90
CA ARG A 520 2.45 -7.45 0.55
C ARG A 520 3.20 -6.23 1.06
N CYS A 521 4.43 -5.99 0.60
CA CYS A 521 5.18 -4.77 0.92
C CYS A 521 4.38 -3.49 0.62
N LYS A 522 3.88 -3.35 -0.61
CA LYS A 522 3.11 -2.17 -0.99
C LYS A 522 1.79 -2.06 -0.23
N LEU A 523 1.11 -3.19 -0.01
CA LEU A 523 -0.16 -3.23 0.71
C LEU A 523 0.00 -2.89 2.20
N ALA A 524 1.14 -3.22 2.82
CA ALA A 524 1.49 -2.78 4.16
C ALA A 524 1.62 -1.24 4.22
N PHE A 525 2.26 -0.62 3.23
CA PHE A 525 2.29 0.85 3.09
C PHE A 525 0.90 1.45 2.81
N PHE A 526 0.00 0.74 2.14
CA PHE A 526 -1.39 1.21 2.04
C PHE A 526 -2.08 1.14 3.41
N GLY A 527 -1.80 0.11 4.21
CA GLY A 527 -2.35 -0.09 5.55
C GLY A 527 -3.24 -1.33 5.66
N VAL A 528 -3.10 -2.27 4.73
CA VAL A 528 -3.83 -3.54 4.78
C VAL A 528 -3.26 -4.42 5.89
N SER A 529 -4.14 -5.04 6.68
CA SER A 529 -3.75 -6.01 7.72
C SER A 529 -4.07 -7.46 7.39
N LYS A 530 -5.16 -7.74 6.68
CA LYS A 530 -5.57 -9.11 6.31
C LYS A 530 -5.19 -9.41 4.87
N PHE A 531 -4.35 -10.44 4.70
CA PHE A 531 -3.92 -10.95 3.40
C PHE A 531 -4.54 -12.33 3.17
N ASP A 532 -5.28 -12.47 2.07
CA ASP A 532 -5.88 -13.72 1.65
C ASP A 532 -5.37 -14.08 0.24
N PRO A 533 -4.18 -14.72 0.13
CA PRO A 533 -3.63 -15.14 -1.15
C PRO A 533 -4.58 -16.11 -1.86
N ARG A 534 -4.70 -15.94 -3.18
CA ARG A 534 -5.50 -16.85 -4.01
C ARG A 534 -4.67 -17.53 -5.10
N SER A 535 -3.46 -17.03 -5.32
CA SER A 535 -2.34 -17.72 -5.95
C SER A 535 -1.05 -16.97 -5.65
N ARG A 536 0.10 -17.51 -6.09
CA ARG A 536 1.40 -16.82 -6.02
C ARG A 536 1.46 -15.45 -6.74
N LEU A 537 0.43 -15.07 -7.51
CA LEU A 537 0.40 -13.88 -8.36
C LEU A 537 -0.58 -12.79 -7.90
N TRP A 538 -1.49 -13.09 -6.97
CA TRP A 538 -2.46 -12.11 -6.50
C TRP A 538 -3.06 -12.44 -5.12
N VAL A 539 -3.49 -11.40 -4.42
CA VAL A 539 -3.96 -11.43 -3.03
C VAL A 539 -5.26 -10.64 -2.87
N ARG A 540 -6.22 -11.18 -2.13
CA ARG A 540 -7.40 -10.45 -1.66
C ARG A 540 -7.05 -9.71 -0.38
N ASN A 541 -7.63 -8.53 -0.22
CA ASN A 541 -7.47 -7.72 0.97
C ASN A 541 -8.74 -6.93 1.27
N THR A 542 -8.84 -6.44 2.50
CA THR A 542 -9.87 -5.51 2.95
C THR A 542 -9.20 -4.24 3.45
N MET A 543 -9.59 -3.09 2.88
CA MET A 543 -9.10 -1.75 3.21
C MET A 543 -10.06 -1.06 4.19
N PHE A 544 -9.54 -0.18 5.05
CA PHE A 544 -10.32 0.63 6.02
C PHE A 544 -11.19 -0.17 7.02
N GLN A 545 -10.97 -1.47 7.18
CA GLN A 545 -11.57 -2.21 8.28
C GLN A 545 -11.08 -1.61 9.61
N GLY A 546 -11.99 -1.35 10.54
CA GLY A 546 -11.71 -0.69 11.82
C GLY A 546 -11.64 0.83 11.77
N ALA A 547 -11.58 1.45 10.59
CA ALA A 547 -11.46 2.91 10.48
C ALA A 547 -12.68 3.63 11.07
N PRO A 548 -12.52 4.87 11.60
CA PRO A 548 -13.62 5.68 12.09
C PRO A 548 -14.69 5.93 11.01
N LEU A 549 -15.89 6.28 11.45
CA LEU A 549 -17.00 6.68 10.59
C LEU A 549 -16.91 8.17 10.26
N LEU A 550 -17.58 8.64 9.21
CA LEU A 550 -17.59 10.08 8.89
C LEU A 550 -18.22 10.92 10.01
N GLU A 551 -19.21 10.36 10.71
CA GLU A 551 -19.86 10.97 11.89
C GLU A 551 -18.93 11.11 13.11
N ASP A 552 -17.79 10.42 13.12
CA ASP A 552 -16.78 10.58 14.17
C ASP A 552 -15.91 11.84 13.93
N ILE A 553 -15.97 12.47 12.74
CA ILE A 553 -15.20 13.68 12.45
C ILE A 553 -15.64 14.83 13.37
N GLY A 554 -14.66 15.48 14.01
CA GLY A 554 -14.91 16.53 14.99
C GLY A 554 -15.04 16.02 16.43
N GLN A 555 -15.12 14.70 16.63
CA GLN A 555 -15.04 14.06 17.94
C GLN A 555 -13.58 13.77 18.34
N THR A 556 -13.38 13.26 19.56
CA THR A 556 -12.04 12.84 20.02
C THR A 556 -11.56 11.65 19.21
N PHE A 557 -10.36 11.73 18.65
CA PHE A 557 -9.78 10.69 17.79
C PHE A 557 -8.44 10.20 18.34
N ASN A 558 -8.37 8.90 18.64
CA ASN A 558 -7.17 8.25 19.22
C ASN A 558 -6.33 7.48 18.20
N ASP A 559 -6.73 7.43 16.92
CA ASP A 559 -6.08 6.61 15.87
C ASP A 559 -5.84 5.15 16.28
N ASP A 560 -6.78 4.56 17.03
CA ASP A 560 -6.66 3.24 17.64
C ASP A 560 -7.40 2.16 16.84
N TRP A 561 -7.12 2.07 15.54
CA TRP A 561 -7.71 1.07 14.65
C TRP A 561 -6.66 0.17 13.98
N PHE A 562 -5.49 0.07 14.61
CA PHE A 562 -4.49 -0.93 14.26
C PHE A 562 -4.99 -2.34 14.65
N MET A 563 -4.90 -3.29 13.71
CA MET A 563 -5.32 -4.69 13.88
C MET A 563 -6.73 -4.83 14.50
N PRO A 564 -7.78 -4.35 13.81
CA PRO A 564 -9.13 -4.31 14.36
C PRO A 564 -9.67 -5.71 14.64
N LEU A 565 -10.29 -5.88 15.81
CA LEU A 565 -10.93 -7.13 16.23
C LEU A 565 -12.37 -7.19 15.77
N SER A 566 -12.91 -8.41 15.68
CA SER A 566 -14.34 -8.62 15.47
C SER A 566 -15.15 -8.00 16.64
N PRO A 567 -16.27 -7.30 16.36
CA PRO A 567 -17.14 -6.76 17.40
C PRO A 567 -17.71 -7.90 18.26
N LYS A 568 -17.90 -7.66 19.56
CA LYS A 568 -18.56 -8.62 20.43
C LYS A 568 -20.08 -8.42 20.31
N GLN A 569 -20.80 -9.49 19.98
CA GLN A 569 -22.28 -9.54 19.96
C GLN A 569 -22.83 -10.28 21.16
#